data_AF-A0A526XQW1-F1
#
_entry.id   AF-A0A526XQW1-F1
#
_cell.length_a   1.000
_cell.length_b   1.000
_cell.length_c   1.000
_cell.angle_alpha   90.00
_cell.angle_beta   90.00
_cell.angle_gamma   90.00
#
_symmetry.space_group_name_H-M   'P 1'
#
loop_
_entity.id
_entity.type
_entity.pdbx_description
1 polymer ?
#
loop_
_entity_poly.entity_id
_entity_poly.type
_entity_poly.pdbx_seq_one_letter_code
_entity_poly.pdbx_strand_id
1 'polypeptide(L)'
;MPGDKSISHRSFMFGGLASGETRITGLLEGEDVMRTGAAMKAMGAHIEKRGTEWVIRGTGNGALLQPEGPLDFGNAGTGSRLTMGLVGT
;
A
#
# COMPACT_ATOMS: atom_id res chain seq x y z
N MET A 1 -8.96 -14.43 14.20
CA MET A 1 -7.76 -14.73 13.39
C MET A 1 -7.25 -13.43 12.79
N PRO A 2 -5.93 -13.26 12.61
CA PRO A 2 -5.39 -12.08 11.94
C PRO A 2 -5.75 -12.08 10.44
N GLY A 3 -5.65 -10.91 9.79
CA GLY A 3 -5.90 -10.77 8.36
C GLY A 3 -4.99 -11.62 7.48
N ASP A 4 -5.41 -11.86 6.24
CA ASP A 4 -4.57 -12.54 5.25
C ASP A 4 -3.45 -11.61 4.75
N LYS A 5 -2.21 -12.09 4.74
CA LYS A 5 -1.03 -11.31 4.35
C LYS A 5 -1.12 -10.85 2.89
N SER A 6 -1.52 -11.75 1.99
CA SER A 6 -1.60 -11.50 0.55
C SER A 6 -2.68 -10.47 0.20
N ILE A 7 -3.84 -10.54 0.86
CA ILE A 7 -4.92 -9.56 0.72
C ILE A 7 -4.48 -8.21 1.30
N SER A 8 -3.77 -8.21 2.43
CA SER A 8 -3.31 -6.98 3.08
C SER A 8 -2.29 -6.20 2.25
N HIS A 9 -1.39 -6.87 1.52
CA HIS A 9 -0.53 -6.20 0.55
C HIS A 9 -1.33 -5.55 -0.59
N ARG A 10 -2.27 -6.31 -1.16
CA ARG A 10 -3.05 -5.88 -2.33
C ARG A 10 -4.03 -4.76 -1.98
N SER A 11 -4.58 -4.75 -0.77
CA SER A 11 -5.47 -3.67 -0.33
C SER A 11 -4.75 -2.33 -0.25
N PHE A 12 -3.50 -2.29 0.21
CA PHE A 12 -2.68 -1.08 0.14
C PHE A 12 -2.41 -0.63 -1.30
N MET A 13 -2.01 -1.57 -2.16
CA MET A 13 -1.69 -1.27 -3.56
C MET A 13 -2.90 -0.74 -4.34
N PHE A 14 -4.04 -1.44 -4.27
CA PHE A 14 -5.25 -1.02 -4.95
C PHE A 14 -5.81 0.27 -4.36
N GLY A 15 -5.77 0.43 -3.04
CA GLY A 15 -6.19 1.68 -2.42
C GLY A 15 -5.32 2.87 -2.83
N GLY A 16 -4.02 2.67 -3.01
CA GLY A 16 -3.10 3.71 -3.48
C GLY A 16 -3.36 4.14 -4.93
N LEU A 17 -3.79 3.22 -5.79
CA LEU A 17 -4.09 3.48 -7.21
C LEU A 17 -5.50 4.00 -7.46
N ALA A 18 -6.45 3.63 -6.60
CA ALA A 18 -7.86 3.94 -6.80
C ALA A 18 -8.13 5.44 -6.76
N SER A 19 -9.15 5.86 -7.51
CA SER A 19 -9.76 7.18 -7.32
C SER A 19 -10.73 7.14 -6.16
N GLY A 20 -10.56 8.05 -5.19
CA GLY A 20 -11.40 8.16 -4.01
C GLY A 20 -10.80 7.55 -2.75
N GLU A 21 -11.67 7.19 -1.80
CA GLU A 21 -11.31 6.69 -0.47
C GLU A 21 -11.52 5.17 -0.40
N THR A 22 -10.46 4.44 -0.03
CA THR A 22 -10.50 3.00 0.28
C THR A 22 -10.42 2.81 1.79
N ARG A 23 -11.31 1.97 2.33
CA ARG A 23 -11.33 1.61 3.76
C ARG A 23 -11.02 0.13 3.93
N ILE A 24 -10.09 -0.18 4.82
CA ILE A 24 -9.62 -1.54 5.05
C ILE A 24 -9.83 -1.88 6.53
N THR A 25 -10.55 -2.96 6.77
CA THR A 25 -10.73 -3.56 8.09
C THR A 25 -10.04 -4.93 8.13
N GLY A 26 -9.60 -5.35 9.33
CA GLY A 26 -8.95 -6.65 9.51
C GLY A 26 -7.61 -6.78 8.80
N LEU A 27 -6.90 -5.67 8.54
CA LEU A 27 -5.57 -5.68 7.93
C LEU A 27 -4.58 -6.47 8.82
N LEU A 28 -3.73 -7.30 8.20
CA LEU A 28 -2.57 -7.84 8.89
C LEU A 28 -1.49 -6.76 9.03
N GLU A 29 -1.24 -6.31 10.26
CA GLU A 29 -0.25 -5.25 10.55
C GLU A 29 1.19 -5.78 10.72
N GLY A 30 1.56 -6.80 9.93
CA GLY A 30 2.92 -7.33 9.92
C GLY A 30 3.90 -6.39 9.21
N GLU A 31 5.18 -6.46 9.57
CA GLU A 31 6.22 -5.57 9.03
C GLU A 31 6.20 -5.50 7.50
N ASP A 32 6.13 -6.65 6.82
CA ASP A 32 6.12 -6.70 5.36
C ASP A 32 4.95 -5.91 4.73
N VAL A 33 3.76 -6.02 5.34
CA VAL A 33 2.55 -5.32 4.89
C VAL A 33 2.69 -3.82 5.17
N MET A 34 3.22 -3.47 6.33
CA MET A 34 3.46 -2.07 6.69
C MET A 34 4.49 -1.40 5.79
N ARG A 35 5.54 -2.14 5.38
CA ARG A 35 6.53 -1.67 4.39
C ARG A 35 5.90 -1.41 3.03
N THR A 36 4.93 -2.23 2.62
CA THR A 36 4.15 -1.98 1.40
C THR A 36 3.30 -0.72 1.52
N GLY A 37 2.61 -0.51 2.65
CA GLY A 37 1.88 0.72 2.90
C GLY A 37 2.79 1.96 2.90
N ALA A 38 3.99 1.86 3.48
CA ALA A 38 4.99 2.93 3.45
C ALA A 38 5.45 3.24 2.02
N ALA A 39 5.65 2.23 1.18
CA ALA A 39 5.98 2.44 -0.23
C ALA A 39 4.84 3.17 -0.97
N MET A 40 3.58 2.79 -0.75
CA MET A 40 2.43 3.49 -1.34
C MET A 40 2.36 4.96 -0.88
N LYS A 41 2.64 5.23 0.42
CA LYS A 41 2.74 6.60 0.94
C LYS A 41 3.83 7.42 0.26
N ALA A 42 5.03 6.85 0.14
CA ALA A 42 6.16 7.50 -0.52
C ALA A 42 5.87 7.84 -1.99
N MET A 43 4.95 7.10 -2.61
CA MET A 43 4.49 7.33 -3.98
C MET A 43 3.16 8.10 -4.08
N GLY A 44 2.81 8.86 -3.02
CA GLY A 44 1.74 9.87 -3.07
C GLY A 44 0.38 9.44 -2.52
N ALA A 45 0.18 8.18 -2.11
CA ALA A 45 -1.06 7.79 -1.46
C ALA A 45 -1.14 8.37 -0.04
N HIS A 46 -2.27 8.98 0.33
CA HIS A 46 -2.48 9.41 1.72
C HIS A 46 -3.07 8.25 2.52
N ILE A 47 -2.31 7.70 3.46
CA ILE A 47 -2.69 6.50 4.23
C ILE A 47 -2.65 6.82 5.73
N GLU A 48 -3.76 6.60 6.41
CA GLU A 48 -3.90 6.83 7.85
C GLU A 48 -4.68 5.70 8.52
N LYS A 49 -4.40 5.47 9.82
CA LYS A 49 -5.18 4.54 10.64
C LYS A 49 -6.20 5.33 11.45
N ARG A 50 -7.48 4.98 11.35
CA ARG A 50 -8.59 5.58 12.10
C ARG A 50 -9.24 4.49 12.96
N GLY A 51 -8.83 4.43 14.23
CA GLY A 51 -9.27 3.38 15.15
C GLY A 51 -8.79 2.00 14.68
N THR A 52 -9.74 1.14 14.28
CA THR A 52 -9.47 -0.22 13.79
C THR A 52 -9.37 -0.31 12.27
N GLU A 53 -9.61 0.80 11.55
CA GLU A 53 -9.61 0.84 10.09
C GLU A 53 -8.38 1.56 9.55
N TRP A 54 -7.93 1.14 8.36
CA TRP A 54 -7.00 1.90 7.54
C TRP A 54 -7.76 2.62 6.44
N VAL A 55 -7.52 3.91 6.29
CA VAL A 55 -8.12 4.77 5.28
C VAL A 55 -7.04 5.22 4.31
N ILE A 56 -7.27 4.98 3.03
CA ILE A 56 -6.36 5.34 1.94
C ILE A 56 -7.11 6.27 1.01
N ARG A 57 -6.48 7.41 0.69
CA ARG A 57 -6.87 8.25 -0.45
C ARG A 57 -5.80 8.05 -1.51
N GLY A 58 -6.19 7.34 -2.57
CA GLY A 58 -5.28 7.04 -3.67
C GLY A 58 -4.96 8.28 -4.50
N THR A 59 -3.96 8.16 -5.37
CA THR A 59 -3.55 9.23 -6.28
C THR A 59 -4.61 9.56 -7.32
N GLY A 60 -5.50 8.61 -7.61
CA GLY A 60 -6.71 8.79 -8.44
C GLY A 60 -6.47 9.00 -9.93
N ASN A 61 -5.22 9.04 -10.38
CA ASN A 61 -4.83 9.10 -11.80
C ASN A 61 -4.53 7.71 -12.39
N GLY A 62 -4.78 6.64 -11.64
CA GLY A 62 -4.47 5.26 -12.04
C GLY A 62 -2.97 4.91 -12.01
N ALA A 63 -2.12 5.80 -11.49
CA ALA A 63 -0.68 5.60 -11.39
C ALA A 63 -0.13 6.06 -10.03
N LEU A 64 1.03 5.54 -9.65
CA LEU A 64 1.74 6.00 -8.45
C LEU A 64 2.71 7.12 -8.83
N LEU A 65 2.95 8.07 -7.92
CA LEU A 65 3.87 9.18 -8.16
C LEU A 65 5.32 8.74 -7.95
N GLN A 66 6.25 9.44 -8.61
CA GLN A 66 7.68 9.21 -8.41
C GLN A 66 8.06 9.53 -6.94
N PRO A 67 8.64 8.58 -6.19
CA PRO A 67 9.09 8.84 -4.83
C PRO A 67 10.36 9.69 -4.84
N GLU A 68 10.56 10.50 -3.80
CA GLU A 68 11.74 11.36 -3.65
C GLU A 68 13.03 10.58 -3.33
N GLY A 69 12.90 9.33 -2.88
CA GLY A 69 14.02 8.47 -2.51
C GLY A 69 13.72 6.99 -2.69
N PRO A 70 14.69 6.12 -2.35
CA PRO A 70 14.54 4.68 -2.48
C PRO A 70 13.37 4.13 -1.66
N LEU A 71 12.66 3.14 -2.21
CA LEU A 71 11.61 2.41 -1.50
C LEU A 71 12.22 1.24 -0.72
N ASP A 72 12.09 1.25 0.60
CA ASP A 72 12.53 0.16 1.47
C ASP A 72 11.40 -0.83 1.75
N PHE A 73 11.49 -2.00 1.14
CA PHE A 73 10.54 -3.10 1.34
C PHE A 73 10.95 -4.06 2.47
N GLY A 74 12.14 -3.93 3.05
CA GLY A 74 12.69 -4.92 3.98
C GLY A 74 12.58 -6.34 3.41
N ASN A 75 11.96 -7.25 4.18
CA ASN A 75 11.73 -8.64 3.78
C ASN A 75 10.44 -8.87 2.97
N ALA A 76 9.72 -7.81 2.59
CA ALA A 76 8.46 -7.89 1.87
C ALA A 76 8.65 -8.27 0.39
N GLY A 77 9.06 -9.51 0.12
CA GLY A 77 9.28 -9.99 -1.25
C GLY A 77 8.03 -9.98 -2.14
N THR A 78 6.84 -10.06 -1.57
CA THR A 78 5.57 -9.86 -2.30
C THR A 78 5.33 -8.38 -2.59
N GLY A 79 5.61 -7.51 -1.61
CA GLY A 79 5.49 -6.07 -1.76
C GLY A 79 6.36 -5.55 -2.89
N SER A 80 7.66 -5.87 -2.87
CA SER A 80 8.61 -5.41 -3.88
C SER A 80 8.26 -5.86 -5.29
N ARG A 81 8.00 -7.16 -5.49
CA ARG A 81 7.69 -7.73 -6.82
C ARG A 81 6.42 -7.16 -7.43
N LEU A 82 5.35 -7.05 -6.64
CA LEU A 82 4.09 -6.49 -7.15
C LEU A 82 4.23 -4.99 -7.42
N THR A 83 4.92 -4.25 -6.55
CA THR A 83 5.17 -2.82 -6.81
C THR A 83 6.01 -2.59 -8.06
N MET A 84 7.01 -3.43 -8.35
CA MET A 84 7.73 -3.35 -9.64
C MET A 84 6.79 -3.48 -10.85
N GLY A 85 5.79 -4.36 -10.79
CA GLY A 85 4.79 -4.47 -11.85
C GLY A 85 3.84 -3.27 -11.93
N LEU A 86 3.61 -2.57 -10.82
CA LEU A 86 2.77 -1.35 -10.78
C LEU A 86 3.48 -0.11 -11.34
N VAL A 87 4.79 -0.03 -11.18
CA VAL A 87 5.61 1.11 -11.64
C VAL A 87 6.34 0.83 -12.96
N GLY A 88 6.28 -0.41 -13.45
CA GLY A 88 6.88 -0.82 -14.72
C GLY A 88 6.05 -0.31 -15.89
N THR A 89 6.60 0.66 -16.63
CA THR A 89 6.21 1.01 -17.99
C THR A 89 6.93 0.16 -19.01
#